data_AF-A0A524GFN0-F1
#
_entry.id   AF-A0A524GFN0-F1
#
_cell.length_a   1.000
_cell.length_b   1.000
_cell.length_c   1.000
_cell.angle_alpha   90.00
_cell.angle_beta   90.00
_cell.angle_gamma   90.00
#
_symmetry.space_group_name_H-M   'P 1'
#
loop_
_entity.id
_entity.type
_entity.pdbx_description
1 polymer ?
#
loop_
_entity_poly.entity_id
_entity_poly.type
_entity_poly.pdbx_seq_one_letter_code
_entity_poly.pdbx_strand_id
1 'polypeptide(L)'
;MPSAFAQSKRTPFYIGSDACKGCHEQEYNGFIKYAKKSKSYNSIERVKKGLTEDEIKGCYACHTTGYGKPGGFISIEKTPHLKNAGCEVCHGPGEFHVKTMNRQDIKRKMTLNDCEICHTSERVQAFRYKPMIHGGAH
;
A
#
# COMPACT_ATOMS: atom_id res chain seq x y z
N MET A 1 -6.10 39.61 -21.74
CA MET A 1 -4.93 39.29 -20.88
C MET A 1 -5.35 39.50 -19.43
N PRO A 2 -5.01 38.63 -18.46
CA PRO A 2 -4.41 37.29 -18.55
C PRO A 2 -5.14 36.18 -17.72
N SER A 3 -4.74 34.92 -17.95
CA SER A 3 -4.49 33.84 -16.97
C SER A 3 -5.62 33.31 -16.04
N ALA A 4 -5.69 32.04 -15.64
CA ALA A 4 -4.82 30.88 -15.83
C ALA A 4 -5.49 29.62 -15.26
N PHE A 5 -4.88 28.47 -15.58
CA PHE A 5 -5.03 27.15 -14.96
C PHE A 5 -6.29 26.35 -15.33
N ALA A 6 -6.21 25.72 -16.50
CA ALA A 6 -6.62 24.34 -16.62
C ALA A 6 -5.94 23.56 -15.48
N GLN A 7 -6.72 23.20 -14.46
CA GLN A 7 -6.23 22.44 -13.33
C GLN A 7 -5.87 21.06 -13.84
N SER A 8 -4.60 20.85 -14.16
CA SER A 8 -4.07 19.51 -14.39
C SER A 8 -4.41 18.72 -13.13
N LYS A 9 -5.34 17.75 -13.23
CA LYS A 9 -5.64 16.80 -12.16
C LYS A 9 -4.34 16.03 -11.89
N ARG A 10 -3.52 16.55 -10.98
CA ARG A 10 -2.29 15.90 -10.54
C ARG A 10 -2.69 14.62 -9.82
N THR A 11 -2.05 13.51 -10.19
CA THR A 11 -2.23 12.24 -9.48
C THR A 11 -1.57 12.35 -8.11
N PRO A 12 -2.29 12.10 -7.01
CA PRO A 12 -1.72 12.15 -5.66
C PRO A 12 -0.65 11.06 -5.47
N PHE A 13 0.39 11.39 -4.71
CA PHE A 13 1.48 10.47 -4.38
C PHE A 13 1.22 9.65 -3.11
N TYR A 14 1.88 8.50 -3.03
CA TYR A 14 1.96 7.71 -1.80
C TYR A 14 2.97 8.34 -0.84
N ILE A 15 2.58 8.52 0.42
CA ILE A 15 3.38 9.21 1.45
C ILE A 15 3.81 8.27 2.60
N GLY A 16 3.32 7.04 2.61
CA GLY A 16 3.61 6.01 3.59
C GLY A 16 2.73 6.10 4.84
N SER A 17 2.61 4.96 5.53
CA SER A 17 1.79 4.84 6.74
C SER A 17 2.22 5.77 7.87
N ASP A 18 3.50 6.14 7.92
CA ASP A 18 4.04 6.98 9.00
C ASP A 18 3.42 8.38 9.01
N ALA A 19 3.06 8.91 7.83
CA ALA A 19 2.35 10.18 7.71
C ALA A 19 0.93 10.12 8.32
N CYS A 20 0.33 8.93 8.38
CA CYS A 20 -1.00 8.75 8.97
C CYS A 20 -0.96 8.79 10.50
N LYS A 21 0.17 8.41 11.13
CA LYS A 21 0.29 8.27 12.59
C LYS A 21 -0.05 9.56 13.34
N GLY A 22 0.31 10.73 12.79
CA GLY A 22 0.12 12.02 13.46
C GLY A 22 -1.33 12.36 13.80
N CYS A 23 -2.30 11.88 13.00
CA CYS A 23 -3.73 12.11 13.23
C CYS A 23 -4.51 10.82 13.55
N HIS A 24 -3.99 9.65 13.18
CA HIS A 24 -4.62 8.34 13.34
C HIS A 24 -3.74 7.39 14.16
N GLU A 25 -3.33 7.84 15.35
CA GLU A 25 -2.38 7.10 16.18
C GLU A 25 -2.91 5.73 16.60
N GLN A 26 -4.19 5.65 16.99
CA GLN A 26 -4.80 4.40 17.47
C GLN A 26 -4.87 3.35 16.34
N GLU A 27 -5.35 3.76 15.17
CA GLU A 27 -5.45 2.90 14.00
C GLU A 27 -4.07 2.51 13.48
N TYR A 28 -3.12 3.45 13.44
CA TYR A 28 -1.74 3.17 13.07
C TYR A 28 -1.11 2.13 14.01
N ASN A 29 -1.23 2.33 15.32
CA ASN A 29 -0.67 1.41 16.31
C ASN A 29 -1.31 0.02 16.23
N GLY A 30 -2.64 -0.04 16.08
CA GLY A 30 -3.36 -1.29 15.86
C GLY A 30 -2.90 -2.00 14.59
N PHE A 31 -2.78 -1.27 13.48
CA PHE A 31 -2.33 -1.79 12.20
C PHE A 31 -0.90 -2.35 12.28
N ILE A 32 0.06 -1.57 12.79
CA ILE A 32 1.46 -2.01 12.87
C ILE A 32 1.60 -3.23 13.79
N LYS A 33 0.84 -3.27 14.89
CA LYS A 33 0.92 -4.34 15.88
C LYS A 33 0.28 -5.66 15.41
N TYR A 34 -0.90 -5.59 14.81
CA TYR A 34 -1.73 -6.77 14.55
C TYR A 34 -1.78 -7.19 13.08
N ALA A 35 -1.65 -6.24 12.14
CA ALA A 35 -1.77 -6.56 10.72
C ALA A 35 -0.46 -7.16 10.18
N LYS A 36 -0.50 -8.41 9.70
CA LYS A 36 0.69 -9.07 9.09
C LYS A 36 1.25 -8.30 7.90
N LYS A 37 0.39 -7.56 7.18
CA LYS A 37 0.77 -6.70 6.05
C LYS A 37 1.71 -5.56 6.41
N SER A 38 1.74 -5.11 7.68
CA SER A 38 2.70 -4.11 8.15
C SER A 38 4.16 -4.57 8.06
N LYS A 39 4.38 -5.89 7.93
CA LYS A 39 5.69 -6.55 7.79
C LYS A 39 5.76 -7.39 6.51
N SER A 40 4.97 -7.06 5.50
CA SER A 40 4.87 -7.83 4.25
C SER A 40 6.20 -8.02 3.53
N TYR A 41 7.12 -7.05 3.62
CA TYR A 41 8.43 -7.15 2.96
C TYR A 41 9.28 -8.32 3.46
N ASN A 42 9.10 -8.72 4.72
CA ASN A 42 9.83 -9.84 5.32
C ASN A 42 9.58 -11.16 4.56
N SER A 43 8.40 -11.32 3.96
CA SER A 43 8.09 -12.50 3.15
C SER A 43 8.93 -12.53 1.88
N ILE A 44 9.15 -11.38 1.23
CA ILE A 44 10.04 -11.26 0.07
C ILE A 44 11.46 -11.64 0.47
N GLU A 45 11.94 -11.14 1.62
CA GLU A 45 13.29 -11.42 2.07
C GLU A 45 13.57 -12.90 2.36
N ARG A 46 12.53 -13.67 2.71
CA ARG A 46 12.64 -15.12 2.92
C ARG A 46 12.76 -15.89 1.63
N VAL A 47 12.09 -15.45 0.56
CA VAL A 47 12.04 -16.16 -0.72
C VAL A 47 13.00 -15.60 -1.77
N LYS A 48 13.58 -14.41 -1.55
CA LYS A 48 14.47 -13.74 -2.52
C LYS A 48 15.71 -14.58 -2.89
N LYS A 49 16.15 -15.48 -2.00
CA LYS A 49 17.29 -16.37 -2.27
C LYS A 49 16.86 -17.45 -3.26
N GLY A 50 17.18 -17.25 -4.53
CA GLY A 50 16.86 -18.18 -5.62
C GLY A 50 15.84 -17.63 -6.63
N LEU A 51 15.39 -16.39 -6.46
CA LEU A 51 14.57 -15.69 -7.45
C LEU A 51 15.43 -14.70 -8.23
N THR A 52 15.10 -14.53 -9.50
CA THR A 52 15.63 -13.46 -10.35
C THR A 52 15.08 -12.09 -9.91
N GLU A 53 15.73 -11.00 -10.31
CA GLU A 53 15.25 -9.65 -10.00
C GLU A 53 13.83 -9.40 -10.54
N ASP A 54 13.50 -9.95 -11.71
CA ASP A 54 12.18 -9.76 -12.31
C ASP A 54 11.08 -10.52 -11.57
N GLU A 55 11.38 -11.72 -11.04
CA GLU A 55 10.47 -12.44 -10.15
C GLU A 55 10.24 -11.69 -8.83
N ILE A 56 11.30 -11.09 -8.27
CA ILE A 56 11.20 -10.27 -7.04
C ILE A 56 10.34 -9.03 -7.28
N LYS A 57 10.46 -8.36 -8.43
CA LYS A 57 9.59 -7.23 -8.81
C LYS A 57 8.12 -7.63 -8.82
N GLY A 58 7.80 -8.85 -9.24
CA GLY A 58 6.45 -9.41 -9.16
C GLY A 58 5.89 -9.46 -7.74
N CYS A 59 6.74 -9.66 -6.73
CA CYS A 59 6.32 -9.67 -5.33
C CYS A 59 5.97 -8.26 -4.80
N TYR A 60 6.63 -7.22 -5.30
CA TYR A 60 6.41 -5.84 -4.85
C TYR A 60 4.98 -5.37 -5.05
N ALA A 61 4.29 -5.84 -6.09
CA ALA A 61 2.91 -5.49 -6.39
C ALA A 61 1.93 -5.73 -5.23
N CYS A 62 2.17 -6.75 -4.39
CA CYS A 62 1.30 -7.09 -3.26
C CYS A 62 1.94 -6.83 -1.89
N HIS A 63 3.28 -6.81 -1.82
CA HIS A 63 4.00 -6.74 -0.55
C HIS A 63 4.58 -5.35 -0.26
N THR A 64 4.36 -4.36 -1.12
CA THR A 64 4.82 -2.97 -0.92
C THR A 64 3.67 -2.00 -1.18
N THR A 65 3.86 -0.72 -0.85
CA THR A 65 2.84 0.31 -1.06
C THR A 65 3.03 1.01 -2.40
N GLY A 66 2.03 0.90 -3.28
CA GLY A 66 1.96 1.71 -4.50
C GLY A 66 2.93 1.31 -5.62
N TYR A 67 3.55 0.12 -5.60
CA TYR A 67 4.46 -0.31 -6.66
C TYR A 67 3.86 -0.13 -8.07
N GLY A 68 4.62 0.48 -8.98
CA GLY A 68 4.18 0.78 -10.34
C GLY A 68 3.20 1.96 -10.47
N LYS A 69 2.87 2.66 -9.37
CA LYS A 69 2.02 3.86 -9.37
C LYS A 69 2.84 5.13 -9.08
N PRO A 70 2.36 6.31 -9.50
CA PRO A 70 3.05 7.58 -9.22
C PRO A 70 3.32 7.75 -7.73
N GLY A 71 4.58 8.01 -7.38
CA GLY A 71 5.03 8.20 -6.00
C GLY A 71 5.00 6.95 -5.12
N GLY A 72 4.75 5.76 -5.68
CA GLY A 72 4.77 4.51 -4.94
C GLY A 72 6.16 3.92 -4.75
N PHE A 73 6.21 2.70 -4.20
CA PHE A 73 7.46 1.98 -3.96
C PHE A 73 8.26 1.77 -5.26
N ILE A 74 9.56 2.06 -5.20
CA ILE A 74 10.52 1.82 -6.30
C ILE A 74 11.55 0.79 -5.85
N SER A 75 12.21 1.07 -4.72
CA SER A 75 13.20 0.18 -4.10
C SER A 75 13.33 0.52 -2.62
N ILE A 76 14.02 -0.34 -1.85
CA ILE A 76 14.26 -0.07 -0.42
C ILE A 76 15.07 1.22 -0.25
N GLU A 77 16.03 1.46 -1.13
CA GLU A 77 16.96 2.59 -1.05
C GLU A 77 16.25 3.91 -1.38
N LYS A 78 15.36 3.91 -2.37
CA LYS A 78 14.65 5.12 -2.82
C LYS A 78 13.42 5.44 -1.98
N THR A 79 12.68 4.41 -1.58
CA THR A 79 11.37 4.56 -0.92
C THR A 79 11.23 3.61 0.27
N PRO A 80 12.10 3.71 1.29
CA PRO A 80 12.10 2.78 2.42
C PRO A 80 10.78 2.81 3.23
N HIS A 81 10.12 3.97 3.26
CA HIS A 81 8.85 4.19 3.95
C HIS A 81 7.65 3.50 3.26
N LEU A 82 7.79 3.07 2.00
CA LEU A 82 6.76 2.36 1.23
C LEU A 82 7.02 0.85 1.10
N LYS A 83 8.07 0.34 1.77
CA LYS A 83 8.53 -1.05 1.62
C LYS A 83 7.49 -2.10 2.04
N ASN A 84 6.61 -1.77 2.96
CA ASN A 84 5.56 -2.68 3.42
C ASN A 84 4.21 -2.30 2.82
N ALA A 85 3.27 -3.24 2.81
CA ALA A 85 1.89 -3.00 2.45
C ALA A 85 1.21 -2.24 3.59
N GLY A 86 1.16 -0.91 3.45
CA GLY A 86 0.73 0.04 4.46
C GLY A 86 -0.74 0.44 4.38
N CYS A 87 -1.09 1.54 5.06
CA CYS A 87 -2.43 2.12 5.07
C CYS A 87 -2.94 2.37 3.64
N GLU A 88 -2.07 2.93 2.80
CA GLU A 88 -2.40 3.40 1.46
C GLU A 88 -2.62 2.27 0.44
N VAL A 89 -2.31 1.01 0.77
CA VAL A 89 -2.69 -0.14 -0.07
C VAL A 89 -4.21 -0.27 -0.14
N CYS A 90 -4.91 0.00 0.97
CA CYS A 90 -6.37 -0.05 1.04
C CYS A 90 -7.00 1.34 0.89
N HIS A 91 -6.37 2.37 1.46
CA HIS A 91 -6.90 3.73 1.50
C HIS A 91 -6.52 4.60 0.29
N GLY A 92 -5.63 4.11 -0.58
CA GLY A 92 -5.08 4.88 -1.69
C GLY A 92 -4.04 5.92 -1.24
N PRO A 93 -3.49 6.70 -2.19
CA PRO A 93 -2.45 7.70 -1.92
C PRO A 93 -2.97 8.83 -1.01
N GLY A 94 -2.25 9.09 0.08
CA GLY A 94 -2.66 10.02 1.13
C GLY A 94 -2.22 11.48 0.92
N GLU A 95 -1.45 11.81 -0.12
CA GLU A 95 -0.85 13.15 -0.29
C GLU A 95 -1.86 14.30 -0.16
N PHE A 96 -2.99 14.21 -0.88
CA PHE A 96 -4.00 15.27 -0.83
C PHE A 96 -4.72 15.29 0.50
N HIS A 97 -5.09 14.13 1.05
CA HIS A 97 -5.74 14.05 2.35
C HIS A 97 -4.92 14.70 3.46
N VAL A 98 -3.61 14.47 3.52
CA VAL A 98 -2.74 15.12 4.51
C VAL A 98 -2.60 16.61 4.28
N LYS A 99 -2.59 17.07 3.02
CA LYS A 99 -2.48 18.50 2.69
C LYS A 99 -3.76 19.30 2.95
N THR A 100 -4.92 18.72 2.63
CA THR A 100 -6.22 19.40 2.71
C THR A 100 -6.95 19.10 4.02
N MET A 101 -6.52 18.07 4.74
CA MET A 101 -7.23 17.50 5.89
C MET A 101 -8.67 17.07 5.55
N ASN A 102 -8.96 16.86 4.26
CA ASN A 102 -10.30 16.53 3.79
C ASN A 102 -10.46 15.01 3.65
N ARG A 103 -11.48 14.49 4.33
CA ARG A 103 -11.87 13.07 4.29
C ARG A 103 -12.30 12.58 2.91
N GLN A 104 -12.63 13.48 1.98
CA GLN A 104 -13.01 13.13 0.60
C GLN A 104 -11.80 12.82 -0.28
N ASP A 105 -10.60 13.25 0.13
CA ASP A 105 -9.35 13.05 -0.63
C ASP A 105 -8.67 11.71 -0.33
N ILE A 106 -9.34 10.82 0.41
CA ILE A 106 -8.85 9.47 0.73
C ILE A 106 -9.98 8.46 0.68
N LYS A 107 -9.67 7.23 0.26
CA LYS A 107 -10.65 6.14 0.28
C LYS A 107 -10.92 5.69 1.70
N ARG A 108 -12.13 5.90 2.20
CA ARG A 108 -12.53 5.54 3.57
C ARG A 108 -13.24 4.20 3.70
N LYS A 109 -13.95 3.80 2.65
CA LYS A 109 -14.73 2.56 2.62
C LYS A 109 -14.06 1.60 1.66
N MET A 110 -13.60 0.48 2.19
CA MET A 110 -13.04 -0.62 1.42
C MET A 110 -14.16 -1.56 0.99
N THR A 111 -13.94 -2.21 -0.14
CA THR A 111 -14.79 -3.25 -0.72
C THR A 111 -13.98 -4.53 -0.85
N LEU A 112 -14.63 -5.68 -1.04
CA LEU A 112 -13.94 -6.94 -1.26
C LEU A 112 -12.98 -6.87 -2.47
N ASN A 113 -13.36 -6.13 -3.51
CA ASN A 113 -12.52 -5.90 -4.69
C ASN A 113 -11.16 -5.29 -4.35
N ASP A 114 -11.04 -4.50 -3.28
CA ASP A 114 -9.76 -3.92 -2.84
C ASP A 114 -8.80 -4.97 -2.29
N CYS A 115 -9.35 -6.03 -1.68
CA CYS A 115 -8.59 -7.16 -1.18
C CYS A 115 -8.19 -8.12 -2.31
N GLU A 116 -9.06 -8.27 -3.32
CA GLU A 116 -8.86 -9.17 -4.46
C GLU A 116 -7.73 -8.74 -5.39
N ILE A 117 -7.26 -7.49 -5.31
CA ILE A 117 -6.05 -7.01 -6.02
C ILE A 117 -4.84 -7.90 -5.69
N CYS A 118 -4.76 -8.40 -4.45
CA CYS A 118 -3.67 -9.24 -3.99
C CYS A 118 -4.12 -10.67 -3.65
N HIS A 119 -5.36 -10.84 -3.19
CA HIS A 119 -5.94 -12.10 -2.77
C HIS A 119 -6.81 -12.74 -3.86
N THR A 120 -6.26 -12.93 -5.05
CA THR A 120 -6.95 -13.69 -6.10
C THR A 120 -6.92 -15.19 -5.80
N SER A 121 -7.93 -15.93 -6.25
CA SER A 121 -8.01 -17.40 -6.10
C SER A 121 -6.77 -18.10 -6.62
N GLU A 122 -6.26 -17.67 -7.78
CA GLU A 122 -5.02 -18.17 -8.38
C GLU A 122 -3.80 -17.99 -7.46
N ARG A 123 -3.60 -16.79 -6.90
CA ARG A 123 -2.44 -16.52 -6.02
C ARG A 123 -2.57 -17.20 -4.66
N VAL A 124 -3.78 -17.25 -4.11
CA VAL A 124 -4.05 -17.93 -2.84
C VAL A 124 -3.80 -19.45 -2.99
N GLN A 125 -4.19 -20.04 -4.12
CA GLN A 125 -3.91 -21.45 -4.44
C GLN A 125 -2.42 -21.72 -4.66
N ALA A 126 -1.71 -20.83 -5.38
CA ALA A 126 -0.28 -20.97 -5.66
C ALA A 126 0.58 -21.06 -4.38
N PHE A 127 0.20 -20.37 -3.31
CA PHE A 127 0.93 -20.40 -2.03
C PHE A 127 0.36 -21.38 -1.00
N ARG A 128 -0.62 -22.23 -1.36
CA ARG A 128 -1.33 -23.17 -0.45
C ARG A 128 -1.84 -22.49 0.83
N TYR A 129 -2.08 -21.18 0.80
CA TYR A 129 -2.63 -20.46 1.93
C TYR A 129 -4.15 -20.59 1.88
N LYS A 130 -4.80 -20.97 2.99
CA LYS A 130 -6.26 -20.76 3.12
C LYS A 130 -6.54 -19.27 2.85
N PRO A 131 -7.58 -18.91 2.07
CA PRO A 131 -7.97 -17.52 1.93
C PRO A 131 -8.23 -16.95 3.33
N MET A 132 -7.26 -16.24 3.88
CA MET A 132 -7.43 -15.54 5.15
C MET A 132 -8.16 -14.24 4.85
N ILE A 133 -9.41 -14.37 4.43
CA ILE A 133 -10.35 -13.25 4.49
C ILE A 133 -10.39 -12.73 5.93
N HIS A 134 -10.06 -13.56 6.94
CA HIS A 134 -10.00 -13.22 8.37
C HIS A 134 -8.60 -12.89 8.96
N GLY A 135 -7.58 -12.63 8.12
CA GLY A 135 -6.17 -12.52 8.52
C GLY A 135 -5.72 -11.24 9.25
N GLY A 136 -6.59 -10.61 10.04
CA GLY A 136 -6.21 -9.46 10.89
C GLY A 136 -6.29 -8.08 10.22
N ALA A 137 -7.25 -7.87 9.32
CA ALA A 137 -7.63 -6.54 8.81
C ALA A 137 -9.05 -6.11 9.25
N HIS A 138 -9.61 -6.79 10.27
CA HIS A 138 -10.90 -6.50 10.91
C HIS A 138 -10.60 -6.11 12.35
#